data_AF-A0A0C1U4C8-F1
#
_entry.id   AF-A0A0C1U4C8-F1
#
_cell.length_a   1.000
_cell.length_b   1.000
_cell.length_c   1.000
_cell.angle_alpha   90.00
_cell.angle_beta   90.00
_cell.angle_gamma   90.00
#
_symmetry.space_group_name_H-M   'P 1'
#
loop_
_entity.id
_entity.type
_entity.pdbx_description
1 polymer ?
#
loop_
_entity_poly.entity_id
_entity_poly.type
_entity_poly.pdbx_seq_one_letter_code
_entity_poly.pdbx_strand_id
1 'polypeptide(L)' 'MENNPKLAPHETLELHELLSTSILGVKKATATLNMVNDQELKNFLTSSLDGKKTKLQELQTFAKENLQY' A
#
# COMPACT_ATOMS: atom_id res chain seq x y z
N MET A 1 -1.79 -26.92 -19.46
CA MET A 1 -2.22 -25.95 -18.45
C MET A 1 -1.61 -24.62 -18.86
N GLU A 2 -2.42 -23.64 -19.25
CA GLU A 2 -1.90 -22.32 -19.62
C GLU A 2 -1.39 -21.63 -18.35
N ASN A 3 -0.07 -21.45 -18.27
CA ASN A 3 0.53 -20.50 -17.35
C ASN A 3 0.15 -19.11 -17.85
N ASN A 4 -0.94 -18.55 -17.36
CA ASN A 4 -1.28 -17.17 -17.62
C ASN A 4 -0.53 -16.33 -16.58
N PRO A 5 0.57 -15.61 -16.92
CA PRO A 5 1.40 -14.90 -15.95
C PRO A 5 0.75 -13.60 -15.45
N LYS A 6 -0.57 -13.49 -15.56
CA LYS A 6 -1.35 -12.27 -15.39
C LYS A 6 -2.56 -12.57 -14.53
N LEU A 7 -2.94 -11.58 -13.73
CA LEU A 7 -4.06 -11.68 -12.81
C LEU A 7 -5.36 -11.88 -13.57
N ALA A 8 -6.21 -12.78 -13.09
CA ALA A 8 -7.59 -12.88 -13.53
C ALA A 8 -8.36 -11.58 -13.19
N PRO A 9 -9.51 -11.32 -13.85
CA PRO A 9 -10.26 -10.08 -13.63
C PRO A 9 -10.65 -9.84 -12.16
N HIS A 10 -11.02 -10.89 -11.41
CA HIS A 10 -11.38 -10.76 -10.00
C HIS A 10 -10.16 -10.48 -9.10
N GLU A 11 -9.00 -11.06 -9.41
CA GLU A 11 -7.74 -10.79 -8.71
C GLU A 11 -7.24 -9.36 -8.99
N THR A 12 -7.52 -8.85 -10.19
CA THR A 12 -7.25 -7.45 -10.55
C THR A 12 -8.10 -6.47 -9.72
N LEU A 13 -9.39 -6.79 -9.53
CA LEU A 13 -10.28 -6.00 -8.67
C LEU A 13 -9.83 -6.03 -7.20
N GLU A 14 -9.47 -7.22 -6.68
CA GLU A 14 -8.94 -7.36 -5.32
C GLU A 14 -7.65 -6.53 -5.14
N LEU A 15 -6.74 -6.58 -6.11
CA LEU A 15 -5.51 -5.78 -6.07
C LEU A 15 -5.80 -4.28 -6.08
N HIS A 16 -6.80 -3.83 -6.85
CA HIS A 16 -7.25 -2.43 -6.85
C HIS A 16 -7.79 -2.01 -5.47
N GLU A 17 -8.59 -2.84 -4.82
CA GLU A 17 -9.12 -2.58 -3.48
C GLU A 17 -8.00 -2.54 -2.42
N LEU A 18 -7.04 -3.45 -2.52
CA LEU A 18 -5.88 -3.52 -1.63
C LEU A 18 -4.97 -2.29 -1.78
N LEU A 19 -4.73 -1.84 -3.01
CA LEU A 19 -4.00 -0.60 -3.31
C LEU A 19 -4.73 0.61 -2.74
N SER A 20 -6.03 0.72 -3.00
CA SER A 20 -6.86 1.83 -2.50
C SER A 20 -6.85 1.92 -0.98
N THR A 21 -7.00 0.78 -0.31
CA THR A 21 -6.93 0.69 1.16
C THR A 21 -5.55 1.07 1.69
N SER A 22 -4.48 0.64 1.01
CA SER A 22 -3.10 0.97 1.38
C SER A 22 -2.82 2.47 1.25
N ILE A 23 -3.29 3.10 0.17
CA ILE A 23 -3.20 4.56 -0.04
C ILE A 23 -3.94 5.31 1.08
N LEU A 24 -5.17 4.89 1.41
CA LEU A 24 -5.94 5.47 2.52
C LEU A 24 -5.20 5.33 3.85
N GLY A 25 -4.59 4.17 4.11
CA GLY A 25 -3.78 3.91 5.30
C GLY A 25 -2.58 4.86 5.43
N VAL A 26 -1.83 5.06 4.34
CA VAL A 26 -0.70 6.01 4.29
C VAL A 26 -1.17 7.45 4.54
N LYS A 27 -2.27 7.87 3.91
CA LYS A 27 -2.83 9.22 4.08
C LYS A 27 -3.27 9.47 5.53
N LYS A 28 -3.98 8.51 6.14
CA LYS A 28 -4.40 8.59 7.55
C LYS A 28 -3.20 8.68 8.48
N ALA A 29 -2.21 7.79 8.33
CA ALA A 29 -1.00 7.81 9.15
C ALA A 29 -0.21 9.11 9.01
N THR A 30 -0.11 9.66 7.79
CA THR A 30 0.53 10.96 7.53
C THR A 30 -0.21 12.10 8.24
N ALA A 31 -1.54 12.14 8.15
CA ALA A 31 -2.34 13.15 8.83
C ALA A 31 -2.21 13.03 10.36
N THR A 32 -2.28 11.82 10.91
CA THR A 32 -2.09 11.57 12.35
C THR A 32 -0.71 12.01 12.82
N LEU A 33 0.36 11.72 12.07
CA LEU A 33 1.73 12.10 12.43
C LEU A 33 1.88 13.62 12.58
N ASN A 34 1.20 14.41 11.75
CA ASN A 34 1.23 15.87 11.81
C ASN A 34 0.51 16.44 13.03
N MET A 35 -0.38 15.67 13.67
CA MET A 35 -1.14 16.08 14.86
C MET A 35 -0.46 15.65 16.17
N VAL A 36 0.58 14.81 16.11
CA VAL A 36 1.24 14.25 17.29
C VAL A 36 2.40 15.14 17.74
N ASN A 37 2.35 15.55 19.01
CA ASN A 37 3.38 16.35 19.66
C ASN A 37 4.36 15.50 20.49
N ASP A 38 3.92 14.35 20.99
CA ASP A 38 4.78 13.44 21.74
C ASP A 38 5.86 12.84 20.84
N GLN A 39 7.13 13.04 21.20
CA GLN A 39 8.25 12.70 20.33
C GLN A 39 8.44 11.20 20.17
N GLU A 40 8.22 10.42 21.22
CA GLU A 40 8.35 8.96 21.17
C GLU A 40 7.28 8.36 20.27
N LEU A 41 6.02 8.78 20.45
CA LEU A 41 4.91 8.39 19.60
C LEU A 41 5.12 8.84 18.16
N LYS A 42 5.68 10.04 17.94
CA LYS A 42 6.00 10.54 16.60
C LYS A 42 7.04 9.67 15.89
N ASN A 43 8.08 9.25 16.61
CA ASN A 43 9.10 8.34 16.09
C ASN A 43 8.49 6.98 15.72
N PHE A 44 7.67 6.42 16.61
CA PHE A 44 6.96 5.17 16.35
C PHE A 44 6.05 5.26 15.11
N LEU A 45 5.24 6.32 15.01
CA LEU A 45 4.35 6.55 13.88
C LEU A 45 5.11 6.79 12.57
N THR A 46 6.27 7.42 12.63
CA THR A 46 7.16 7.60 11.46
C THR A 46 7.62 6.23 10.93
N SER A 47 8.16 5.37 11.80
CA SER A 47 8.56 4.02 11.42
C SER A 47 7.39 3.19 10.87
N SER A 48 6.20 3.33 11.47
CA SER A 48 4.98 2.67 10.98
C SER A 48 4.55 3.20 9.61
N LEU A 49 4.63 4.51 9.38
CA LEU A 49 4.33 5.14 8.11
C LEU A 49 5.29 4.68 7.02
N ASP A 50 6.58 4.56 7.33
CA ASP A 50 7.59 4.08 6.38
C ASP A 50 7.31 2.63 5.97
N GLY A 51 6.98 1.74 6.92
CA GLY A 51 6.55 0.38 6.59
C GLY A 51 5.30 0.33 5.69
N LYS A 52 4.32 1.23 5.91
CA LYS A 52 3.14 1.33 5.05
C LYS A 52 3.47 1.82 3.64
N LYS A 53 4.41 2.77 3.51
CA LYS A 53 4.90 3.25 2.21
C LYS A 53 5.64 2.16 1.45
N THR A 54 6.51 1.40 2.12
CA THR A 54 7.21 0.25 1.52
C THR A 54 6.22 -0.78 0.98
N LYS A 55 5.24 -1.18 1.79
CA LYS A 55 4.18 -2.12 1.34
C LYS A 55 3.38 -1.57 0.15
N LEU A 56 3.06 -0.28 0.14
CA LEU A 56 2.36 0.34 -0.99
C LEU A 56 3.22 0.32 -2.26
N GLN A 57 4.52 0.57 -2.15
CA GLN A 57 5.45 0.48 -3.28
C GLN A 57 5.56 -0.94 -3.82
N GLU A 58 5.65 -1.95 -2.94
CA GLU A 58 5.66 -3.36 -3.33
C GLU A 58 4.39 -3.75 -4.09
N LEU A 59 3.21 -3.33 -3.60
CA LEU A 59 1.93 -3.56 -4.30
C LEU A 59 1.87 -2.85 -5.66
N GLN A 60 2.39 -1.63 -5.75
CA GLN A 60 2.46 -0.89 -7.02
C GLN A 60 3.39 -1.57 -8.02
N THR A 61 4.52 -2.11 -7.57
CA THR A 61 5.45 -2.89 -8.41
C THR A 61 4.78 -4.17 -8.87
N PHE A 62 4.17 -4.92 -7.95
CA PHE A 62 3.42 -6.14 -8.27
C PHE A 62 2.31 -5.88 -9.31
N ALA A 63 1.55 -4.79 -9.14
CA ALA A 63 0.52 -4.39 -10.11
C ALA A 63 1.10 -4.13 -11.51
N LYS A 64 2.22 -3.40 -11.60
CA LYS A 64 2.87 -3.11 -12.89
C LYS A 64 3.33 -4.38 -13.62
N GLU A 65 3.81 -5.37 -12.88
CA GLU A 65 4.31 -6.64 -13.42
C GLU A 65 3.17 -7.55 -13.87
N ASN A 66 2.04 -7.55 -13.16
CA ASN A 66 1.02 -8.60 -13.27
C ASN A 66 -0.32 -8.15 -13.92
N LEU A 67 -0.52 -6.86 -14.20
CA LEU A 67 -1.68 -6.37 -14.96
C LEU A 67 -1.45 -6.49 -16.48
N GLN A 68 -2.53 -6.73 -17.23
CA GLN A 68 -2.56 -6.64 -18.70
C GLN A 68 -2.83 -5.18 -19.09
N TYR A 69 -2.03 -4.63 -20.01
CA TYR A 69 -2.25 -3.31 -20.61
C TYR A 69 -2.97 -3.46 -21.95
#